data_AF-A0A218NZL6-F1
#
_entry.id   AF-A0A218NZL6-F1
#
_cell.length_a   1.000
_cell.length_b   1.000
_cell.length_c   1.000
_cell.angle_alpha   90.00
_cell.angle_beta   90.00
_cell.angle_gamma   90.00
#
_symmetry.space_group_name_H-M   'P 1'
#
loop_
_entity.id
_entity.type
_entity.pdbx_description
1 polymer ?
#
loop_
_entity_poly.entity_id
_entity_poly.type
_entity_poly.pdbx_seq_one_letter_code
_entity_poly.pdbx_strand_id
1 'polypeptide(L)' 'MKEIFDLEGVFVGYREKKVKLQNGHELTHRSEEPTELWWKLKEAIKGKRVRIIAYEVERE' A
#
# COMPACT_ATOMS: atom_id res chain seq x y z
N MET A 1 -2.43 7.91 25.47
CA MET A 1 -2.26 6.64 24.73
C MET A 1 -0.78 6.51 24.39
N LYS A 2 -0.19 5.32 24.49
CA LYS A 2 1.21 5.13 24.08
C LYS A 2 1.26 4.87 22.58
N GLU A 3 1.99 5.70 21.86
CA GLU A 3 2.24 5.50 20.43
C GLU A 3 3.28 4.39 20.24
N ILE A 4 3.04 3.52 19.26
CA ILE A 4 3.88 2.34 18.99
C ILE A 4 4.36 2.28 17.54
N PHE A 5 3.85 3.17 16.68
CA PHE A 5 4.15 3.24 15.26
C PHE A 5 3.73 4.60 14.73
N ASP A 6 4.68 5.35 14.18
CA ASP A 6 4.45 6.64 13.52
C ASP A 6 5.41 6.74 12.33
N LEU A 7 4.88 6.53 11.13
CA LEU A 7 5.60 6.60 9.86
C LEU A 7 4.62 6.99 8.76
N GLU A 8 5.11 7.81 7.84
CA GLU A 8 4.38 8.27 6.67
C GLU A 8 4.90 7.58 5.41
N GLY A 9 3.99 7.29 4.48
CA GLY A 9 4.37 6.89 3.13
C GLY A 9 3.32 6.03 2.45
N VAL A 10 3.73 5.44 1.32
CA VAL A 10 2.87 4.59 0.51
C VAL A 10 2.83 3.20 1.13
N PHE A 11 1.64 2.74 1.55
CA PHE A 11 1.44 1.39 2.08
C PHE A 11 1.30 0.32 0.98
N VAL A 12 0.72 0.71 -0.16
CA VAL A 12 0.51 -0.17 -1.32
C VAL A 12 0.97 0.55 -2.58
N GLY A 13 1.95 -0.03 -3.26
CA GLY A 13 2.41 0.45 -4.55
C GLY A 13 1.45 0.00 -5.65
N TYR A 14 1.03 0.94 -6.49
CA TYR A 14 0.14 0.68 -7.62
C TYR A 14 0.93 0.75 -8.93
N ARG A 15 0.79 -0.28 -9.79
CA ARG A 15 1.30 -0.23 -11.18
C ARG A 15 0.19 -0.56 -12.16
N GLU A 16 0.04 0.30 -13.15
CA GLU A 16 -0.77 0.06 -14.34
C GLU A 16 0.14 -0.22 -15.55
N LYS A 17 -0.16 -1.29 -16.30
CA LYS A 17 0.51 -1.60 -17.56
C LYS A 17 -0.52 -1.93 -18.62
N LYS A 18 -0.45 -1.23 -19.75
CA LYS A 18 -1.21 -1.62 -20.96
C LYS A 18 -0.53 -2.82 -21.61
N VAL A 19 -1.29 -3.89 -21.81
CA VAL A 19 -0.84 -5.09 -22.52
C VAL A 19 -1.66 -5.25 -23.79
N LYS A 20 -0.97 -5.51 -24.90
CA LYS A 20 -1.60 -5.86 -26.18
C LYS A 20 -1.78 -7.37 -26.24
N LEU A 21 -3.01 -7.80 -26.44
CA LEU A 21 -3.37 -9.18 -26.68
C LEU A 21 -3.09 -9.54 -28.15
N GLN A 22 -2.91 -10.83 -28.44
CA GLN A 22 -2.59 -11.30 -29.80
C GLN A 22 -3.66 -10.94 -30.84
N ASN A 23 -4.91 -10.72 -30.41
CA ASN A 23 -6.03 -10.30 -31.26
C ASN A 23 -6.08 -8.77 -31.50
N GLY A 24 -5.09 -8.01 -31.04
CA GLY A 24 -4.99 -6.56 -31.27
C GLY A 24 -5.72 -5.70 -30.22
N HIS A 25 -6.38 -6.31 -29.23
CA HIS A 25 -7.05 -5.58 -28.16
C HIS A 25 -6.03 -5.12 -27.08
N GLU A 26 -6.29 -3.96 -26.46
CA GLU A 26 -5.52 -3.47 -25.32
C GLU A 26 -6.26 -3.75 -24.00
N LEU A 27 -5.54 -4.28 -23.01
CA LEU A 27 -6.04 -4.51 -21.67
C LEU A 27 -5.17 -3.75 -20.67
N THR A 28 -5.79 -3.11 -19.68
CA THR A 28 -5.07 -2.44 -18.59
C THR A 28 -4.90 -3.42 -17.45
N HIS A 29 -3.67 -3.89 -17.26
CA HIS A 29 -3.31 -4.74 -16.14
C HIS A 29 -2.95 -3.87 -14.94
N ARG A 30 -3.67 -4.07 -13.83
CA ARG A 30 -3.48 -3.37 -12.56
C ARG A 30 -2.85 -4.33 -11.57
N SER A 31 -1.74 -3.93 -10.95
CA SER A 31 -1.07 -4.69 -9.90
C SER A 31 -0.89 -3.82 -8.67
N GLU A 32 -1.16 -4.41 -7.51
CA GLU A 32 -0.93 -3.82 -6.20
C GLU A 32 0.11 -4.64 -5.45
N GLU A 33 1.18 -3.98 -5.01
CA GLU A 33 2.26 -4.63 -4.25
C GLU A 33 2.39 -3.95 -2.88
N PRO A 34 2.30 -4.72 -1.76
CA PRO A 34 2.52 -4.15 -0.44
C PRO A 34 3.95 -3.64 -0.31
N THR A 35 4.10 -2.42 0.21
CA THR A 35 5.42 -1.82 0.41
C THR A 35 6.06 -2.28 1.72
N GLU A 36 7.33 -1.92 1.95
CA GLU A 36 8.00 -2.14 3.23
C GLU A 36 7.25 -1.50 4.41
N LEU A 37 6.60 -0.35 4.19
CA LEU A 37 5.85 0.35 5.23
C LEU A 37 4.70 -0.50 5.77
N TRP A 38 4.00 -1.21 4.88
CA TRP A 38 2.96 -2.17 5.25
C TRP A 38 3.50 -3.31 6.12
N TRP A 39 4.68 -3.84 5.78
CA TRP A 39 5.31 -4.90 6.58
C TRP A 39 5.74 -4.40 7.96
N LYS A 40 6.33 -3.19 8.04
CA LYS A 40 6.71 -2.56 9.31
C LYS A 40 5.51 -2.34 10.21
N LEU A 41 4.39 -1.85 9.66
CA LEU A 41 3.14 -1.70 10.41
C LEU A 41 2.64 -3.06 10.92
N LYS A 42 2.57 -4.08 10.05
CA LYS A 42 2.10 -5.42 10.43
C LYS A 42 2.91 -6.02 11.57
N GLU A 43 4.23 -5.94 11.52
CA GLU A 43 5.09 -6.44 12.60
C GLU A 43 4.93 -5.61 13.88
N ALA A 44 4.75 -4.29 13.79
CA ALA A 44 4.54 -3.41 14.95
C ALA A 44 3.25 -3.73 15.74
N ILE A 45 2.18 -4.12 15.04
CA ILE A 45 0.85 -4.38 15.63
C ILE A 45 0.60 -5.86 15.97
N LYS A 46 1.47 -6.78 15.54
CA LYS A 46 1.29 -8.23 15.69
C LYS A 46 1.08 -8.62 17.15
N GLY A 47 -0.03 -9.32 17.42
CA GLY A 47 -0.38 -9.79 18.77
C GLY A 47 -0.82 -8.69 19.74
N LYS A 48 -1.04 -7.45 19.28
CA LYS A 48 -1.47 -6.33 20.12
C LYS A 48 -2.88 -5.88 19.74
N ARG A 49 -3.69 -5.50 20.73
CA ARG A 49 -4.96 -4.80 20.50
C ARG A 49 -4.66 -3.30 20.37
N VAL A 50 -4.78 -2.77 19.16
CA VAL A 50 -4.39 -1.40 18.82
C VAL A 50 -5.54 -0.67 18.12
N ARG A 51 -5.50 0.67 18.14
CA ARG A 51 -6.32 1.52 17.30
C ARG A 51 -5.41 2.13 16.24
N ILE A 52 -5.73 1.92 14.97
CA ILE A 52 -5.00 2.51 13.85
C ILE A 52 -5.75 3.77 13.42
N ILE A 53 -5.03 4.88 13.27
CA ILE A 53 -5.53 6.12 12.68
C ILE A 53 -4.65 6.39 11.48
N ALA A 54 -5.24 6.47 10.29
CA ALA A 54 -4.53 6.74 9.05
C ALA A 54 -5.04 8.06 8.47
N TYR A 55 -4.12 8.87 7.96
CA TYR A 55 -4.40 10.11 7.26
C TYR A 55 -3.94 9.98 5.82
N GLU A 56 -4.69 10.55 4.90
CA GLU A 56 -4.24 10.72 3.52
C GLU A 56 -3.29 11.91 3.48
N VAL A 57 -2.10 11.71 2.90
CA VAL A 57 -1.12 12.76 2.72
C VAL A 57 -1.14 13.17 1.26
N GLU A 58 -1.61 14.37 0.99
CA GLU A 58 -1.47 15.01 -0.32
C GLU A 58 0.01 15.40 -0.48
N ARG A 59 0.67 14.91 -1.54
CA ARG A 59 2.00 15.41 -1.92
C ARG A 59 1.81 16.71 -2.71
N GLU A 60 2.29 17.83 -2.17
CA GLU A 60 2.47 19.10 -2.89
C GLU A 60 3.46 18.98 -4.05
#